data_AF-A0A947KSF0-F1
#
_entry.id   AF-A0A947KSF0-F1
#
_cell.length_a   1.000
_cell.length_b   1.000
_cell.length_c   1.000
_cell.angle_alpha   90.00
_cell.angle_beta   90.00
_cell.angle_gamma   90.00
#
_symmetry.space_group_name_H-M   'P 1'
#
loop_
_entity.id
_entity.type
_entity.pdbx_description
1 polymer ?
#
loop_
_entity_poly.entity_id
_entity_poly.type
_entity_poly.pdbx_seq_one_letter_code
_entity_poly.pdbx_strand_id
1 'polypeptide(L)'
;MKIFITVFLVLILAVSLMLGLDENAMKIHDEAFERAMIAFGLAKGLNAIISLIQGTELSFAPVGIGLNFSVGEVLDPFNDMVERFSWVMLFASVSLGIQKLLLVLSAKIFLQAALALSIGASIVLLWMKKVQNYSFFLFSMRILLLFLILRFGAILFVYSSEYFYNSVLETEFVSSSIVIEKTKERLQEMEAQNKQMVESKKESGLFGSMSSKYNELVKSLNISKQLESLQDSIEAASRKIISLITIFIVQSLIMPLLFLWLLITSIRLVLSVKLDNDKIALRLNNTLGGVEE
;
A
#
# COMPACT_ATOMS: atom_id res chain seq x y z
N MET A 1 -10.94 1.23 -42.63
CA MET A 1 -11.19 0.61 -41.30
C MET A 1 -10.26 -0.57 -41.00
N LYS A 2 -10.14 -1.58 -41.88
CA LYS A 2 -9.30 -2.79 -41.67
C LYS A 2 -7.84 -2.51 -41.33
N ILE A 3 -7.21 -1.61 -42.09
CA ILE A 3 -5.81 -1.19 -41.89
C ILE A 3 -5.62 -0.56 -40.50
N PHE A 4 -6.52 0.34 -40.10
CA PHE A 4 -6.46 0.99 -38.79
C PHE A 4 -6.53 0.00 -37.62
N ILE A 5 -7.44 -0.99 -37.69
CA ILE A 5 -7.54 -2.04 -36.67
C ILE A 5 -6.26 -2.87 -36.60
N THR A 6 -5.66 -3.17 -37.76
CA THR A 6 -4.41 -3.95 -37.81
C THR A 6 -3.25 -3.15 -37.20
N VAL A 7 -3.12 -1.87 -37.54
CA VAL A 7 -2.11 -0.98 -36.95
C VAL A 7 -2.28 -0.89 -35.43
N PHE A 8 -3.51 -0.74 -34.95
CA PHE A 8 -3.81 -0.72 -33.51
C PHE A 8 -3.41 -2.02 -32.80
N LEU A 9 -3.74 -3.18 -33.38
CA LEU A 9 -3.37 -4.49 -32.83
C LEU A 9 -1.86 -4.72 -32.80
N VAL A 10 -1.15 -4.29 -33.84
CA VAL A 10 0.32 -4.36 -33.90
C VAL A 10 0.95 -3.44 -32.85
N LEU A 11 0.38 -2.26 -32.62
CA LEU A 11 0.84 -1.34 -31.58
C LEU A 11 0.66 -1.95 -30.19
N ILE A 12 -0.49 -2.58 -29.91
CA ILE A 12 -0.73 -3.31 -28.66
C ILE A 12 0.30 -4.43 -28.47
N LEU A 13 0.58 -5.20 -29.52
CA LEU A 13 1.59 -6.25 -29.47
C LEU A 13 2.98 -5.68 -29.17
N ALA A 14 3.36 -4.58 -29.83
CA ALA A 14 4.65 -3.92 -29.62
C ALA A 14 4.79 -3.43 -28.16
N VAL A 15 3.74 -2.82 -27.61
CA VAL A 15 3.71 -2.40 -26.19
C VAL A 15 3.76 -3.62 -25.26
N SER A 16 3.04 -4.70 -25.58
CA SER A 16 3.04 -5.92 -24.75
C SER A 16 4.40 -6.61 -24.69
N LEU A 17 5.21 -6.48 -25.74
CA LEU A 17 6.56 -7.07 -25.86
C LEU A 17 7.65 -6.13 -25.34
N MET A 18 7.30 -4.91 -24.95
CA MET A 18 8.27 -3.95 -24.41
C MET A 18 8.78 -4.43 -23.05
N LEU A 19 10.05 -4.87 -23.01
CA LEU A 19 10.67 -5.49 -21.84
C LEU A 19 10.59 -4.63 -20.57
N GLY A 20 10.63 -3.31 -20.70
CA GLY A 20 10.61 -2.40 -19.54
C GLY A 20 9.25 -2.24 -18.86
N LEU A 21 8.14 -2.67 -19.47
CA LEU A 21 6.81 -2.43 -18.89
C LEU A 21 6.60 -3.23 -17.60
N ASP A 22 6.96 -4.52 -17.63
CA ASP A 22 6.83 -5.43 -16.48
C ASP A 22 7.79 -5.07 -15.36
N GLU A 23 9.04 -4.75 -15.71
CA GLU A 23 10.06 -4.36 -14.74
C GLU A 23 9.68 -3.07 -14.01
N ASN A 24 9.16 -2.07 -14.73
CA ASN A 24 8.73 -0.82 -14.12
C ASN A 24 7.51 -1.03 -13.21
N ALA A 25 6.52 -1.82 -13.64
CA ALA A 25 5.39 -2.16 -12.80
C ALA A 25 5.83 -2.93 -11.54
N MET A 26 6.81 -3.83 -11.65
CA MET A 26 7.38 -4.53 -10.50
C MET A 26 8.08 -3.57 -9.54
N LYS A 27 8.90 -2.64 -10.06
CA LYS A 27 9.61 -1.64 -9.24
C LYS A 27 8.65 -0.75 -8.46
N ILE A 28 7.65 -0.19 -9.13
CA ILE A 28 6.62 0.64 -8.50
C ILE A 28 5.90 -0.13 -7.39
N HIS A 29 5.54 -1.39 -7.67
CA HIS A 29 4.92 -2.24 -6.65
C HIS A 29 5.85 -2.52 -5.47
N ASP A 30 7.14 -2.77 -5.73
CA ASP A 30 8.14 -3.02 -4.69
C ASP A 30 8.39 -1.78 -3.82
N GLU A 31 8.31 -0.56 -4.37
CA GLU A 31 8.33 0.68 -3.61
C GLU A 31 7.13 0.77 -2.66
N ALA A 32 5.91 0.43 -3.12
CA ALA A 32 4.73 0.37 -2.25
C ALA A 32 4.88 -0.66 -1.12
N PHE A 33 5.47 -1.82 -1.42
CA PHE A 33 5.77 -2.85 -0.42
C PHE A 33 6.82 -2.37 0.60
N GLU A 34 7.87 -1.69 0.15
CA GLU A 34 8.90 -1.11 1.02
C GLU A 34 8.31 -0.07 1.97
N ARG A 35 7.43 0.81 1.48
CA ARG A 35 6.73 1.79 2.32
C ARG A 35 5.93 1.11 3.45
N ALA A 36 5.25 0.01 3.15
CA ALA A 36 4.54 -0.78 4.17
C ALA A 36 5.48 -1.40 5.20
N MET A 37 6.65 -1.90 4.77
CA MET A 37 7.66 -2.46 5.66
C MET A 37 8.33 -1.42 6.54
N ILE A 38 8.62 -0.23 6.01
CA ILE A 38 9.14 0.89 6.78
C ILE A 38 8.14 1.27 7.88
N ALA A 39 6.86 1.43 7.53
CA ALA A 39 5.81 1.73 8.51
C ALA A 39 5.66 0.62 9.56
N PHE A 40 5.73 -0.65 9.16
CA PHE A 40 5.74 -1.79 10.09
C PHE A 40 6.95 -1.74 11.05
N GLY A 41 8.12 -1.42 10.53
CA GLY A 41 9.35 -1.28 11.31
C GLY A 41 9.29 -0.11 12.30
N LEU A 42 8.70 1.02 11.91
CA LEU A 42 8.42 2.15 12.81
C LEU A 42 7.51 1.71 13.96
N ALA A 43 6.42 0.99 13.66
CA ALA A 43 5.49 0.47 14.67
C ALA A 43 6.19 -0.49 15.65
N LYS A 44 6.95 -1.47 15.15
CA LYS A 44 7.68 -2.41 16.00
C LYS A 44 8.78 -1.74 16.81
N GLY A 45 9.44 -0.74 16.23
CA GLY A 45 10.41 0.08 16.93
C GLY A 45 9.79 0.82 18.11
N LEU A 46 8.68 1.53 17.88
CA LEU A 46 7.93 2.18 18.95
C LEU A 46 7.48 1.20 20.03
N ASN A 47 6.85 0.09 19.64
CA ASN A 47 6.38 -0.94 20.58
C ASN A 47 7.51 -1.46 21.47
N ALA A 48 8.69 -1.73 20.89
CA ALA A 48 9.84 -2.20 21.64
C ALA A 48 10.31 -1.18 22.69
N ILE A 49 10.40 0.10 22.33
CA ILE A 49 10.85 1.16 23.26
C ILE A 49 9.81 1.41 24.35
N ILE A 50 8.52 1.42 24.00
CA ILE A 50 7.45 1.60 24.99
C ILE A 50 7.47 0.44 25.99
N SER A 51 7.61 -0.80 25.53
CA SER A 51 7.75 -1.98 26.41
C SER A 51 8.97 -1.88 27.34
N LEU A 52 10.09 -1.32 26.87
CA LEU A 52 11.28 -1.08 27.71
C LEU A 52 10.99 -0.05 28.82
N ILE A 53 10.25 1.02 28.49
CA ILE A 53 9.88 2.07 29.46
C ILE A 53 8.85 1.54 30.47
N GLN A 54 7.83 0.80 30.02
CA GLN A 54 6.84 0.17 30.90
C GLN A 54 7.48 -0.84 31.86
N GLY A 55 8.47 -1.59 31.39
CA GLY A 55 9.23 -2.52 32.23
C GLY A 55 10.15 -1.85 33.27
N THR A 56 10.35 -0.53 33.17
CA THR A 56 11.03 0.25 34.21
C THR A 56 10.00 0.82 35.18
N GLU A 57 9.84 0.19 36.35
CA GLU A 57 8.97 0.65 37.44
C GLU A 57 9.47 1.99 38.01
N LEU A 58 9.14 3.09 37.34
CA LEU A 58 9.29 4.44 37.89
C LEU A 58 7.95 4.88 38.49
N SER A 59 7.77 4.56 39.77
CA SER A 59 6.68 5.04 40.61
C SER A 59 6.97 6.49 41.00
N PHE A 60 6.43 7.46 40.26
CA PHE A 60 6.43 8.84 40.72
C PHE A 60 5.21 9.05 41.63
N ALA A 61 5.45 9.21 42.94
CA ALA A 61 4.41 9.64 43.86
C ALA A 61 4.37 11.19 43.85
N PRO A 62 3.37 11.84 43.24
CA PRO A 62 3.16 13.26 43.47
C PRO A 62 2.91 13.45 44.96
N VAL A 63 3.73 14.29 45.59
CA VAL A 63 3.68 14.57 47.03
C VAL A 63 2.26 14.98 47.41
N GLY A 64 1.54 14.10 48.12
CA GLY A 64 0.31 14.45 48.84
C GLY A 64 -1.02 13.85 48.35
N ILE A 65 -1.09 13.06 47.26
CA ILE A 65 -2.39 12.51 46.79
C ILE A 65 -2.46 10.97 46.81
N GLY A 66 -1.35 10.24 47.00
CA GLY A 66 -1.39 8.77 47.09
C GLY A 66 -1.82 8.04 45.81
N LEU A 67 -1.97 8.76 44.70
CA LEU A 67 -2.15 8.20 43.37
C LEU A 67 -0.76 7.99 42.75
N ASN A 68 -0.30 6.74 42.71
CA ASN A 68 0.91 6.36 41.99
C ASN A 68 0.59 6.30 40.49
N PHE A 69 0.91 7.36 39.74
CA PHE A 69 0.88 7.27 38.29
C PHE A 69 2.22 6.72 37.81
N SER A 70 2.24 5.50 37.29
CA SER A 70 3.42 4.96 36.61
C SER A 70 3.51 5.56 35.20
N VAL A 71 4.72 5.87 34.73
CA VAL A 71 4.91 6.33 33.34
C VAL A 71 4.40 5.29 32.35
N GLY A 72 4.49 4.00 32.69
CA GLY A 72 3.96 2.90 31.86
C GLY A 72 2.45 3.00 31.62
N GLU A 73 1.66 3.25 32.67
CA GLU A 73 0.20 3.33 32.58
C GLU A 73 -0.28 4.50 31.71
N VAL A 74 0.49 5.60 31.64
CA VAL A 74 0.23 6.72 30.72
C VAL A 74 0.52 6.34 29.27
N LEU A 75 1.51 5.46 29.04
CA LEU A 75 1.88 4.98 27.71
C LEU A 75 0.99 3.84 27.21
N ASP A 76 0.28 3.13 28.09
CA ASP A 76 -0.54 1.96 27.73
C ASP A 76 -1.52 2.22 26.58
N PRO A 77 -2.34 3.29 26.58
CA PRO A 77 -3.27 3.55 25.47
C PRO A 77 -2.56 3.79 24.14
N PHE A 78 -1.38 4.41 24.19
CA PHE A 78 -0.55 4.64 23.00
C PHE A 78 0.08 3.33 22.51
N ASN A 79 0.57 2.50 23.42
CA ASN A 79 1.10 1.17 23.09
C ASN A 79 0.06 0.32 22.36
N ASP A 80 -1.17 0.29 22.85
CA ASP A 80 -2.28 -0.43 22.21
C ASP A 80 -2.53 0.05 20.77
N MET A 81 -2.44 1.37 20.53
CA MET A 81 -2.57 1.93 19.19
C MET A 81 -1.40 1.52 18.29
N VAL A 82 -0.17 1.57 18.80
CA VAL A 82 1.04 1.15 18.08
C VAL A 82 0.99 -0.34 17.75
N GLU A 83 0.49 -1.18 18.66
CA GLU A 83 0.33 -2.61 18.41
C GLU A 83 -0.68 -2.84 17.28
N ARG A 84 -1.86 -2.22 17.35
CA ARG A 84 -2.88 -2.30 16.28
C ARG A 84 -2.35 -1.80 14.95
N PHE A 85 -1.60 -0.71 14.97
CA PHE A 85 -0.93 -0.19 13.78
C PHE A 85 0.03 -1.21 13.18
N SER A 86 0.86 -1.85 14.01
CA SER A 86 1.78 -2.91 13.57
C SER A 86 1.04 -4.07 12.91
N TRP A 87 -0.10 -4.51 13.47
CA TRP A 87 -0.95 -5.52 12.86
C TRP A 87 -1.46 -5.11 11.48
N VAL A 88 -1.97 -3.88 11.34
CA VAL A 88 -2.46 -3.37 10.04
C VAL A 88 -1.32 -3.32 9.02
N MET A 89 -0.13 -2.84 9.39
CA MET A 89 1.01 -2.78 8.47
C MET A 89 1.48 -4.18 8.05
N LEU A 90 1.40 -5.18 8.95
CA LEU A 90 1.67 -6.57 8.61
C LEU A 90 0.67 -7.08 7.56
N PHE A 91 -0.64 -6.84 7.76
CA PHE A 91 -1.65 -7.21 6.78
C PHE A 91 -1.47 -6.49 5.44
N ALA A 92 -1.13 -5.21 5.47
CA ALA A 92 -0.85 -4.42 4.26
C ALA A 92 0.33 -5.02 3.48
N SER A 93 1.41 -5.33 4.19
CA SER A 93 2.60 -5.98 3.64
C SER A 93 2.28 -7.34 3.02
N VAL A 94 1.52 -8.18 3.71
CA VAL A 94 1.08 -9.49 3.18
C VAL A 94 0.19 -9.31 1.95
N SER A 95 -0.73 -8.35 1.96
CA SER A 95 -1.60 -8.05 0.82
C SER A 95 -0.80 -7.64 -0.42
N LEU A 96 0.18 -6.74 -0.24
CA LEU A 96 1.10 -6.35 -1.31
C LEU A 96 1.95 -7.54 -1.77
N GLY A 97 2.42 -8.39 -0.86
CA GLY A 97 3.08 -9.65 -1.20
C GLY A 97 2.24 -10.56 -2.10
N ILE A 98 0.95 -10.69 -1.84
CA ILE A 98 0.01 -11.44 -2.70
C ILE A 98 -0.13 -10.78 -4.07
N GLN A 99 -0.25 -9.45 -4.11
CA GLN A 99 -0.35 -8.68 -5.36
C GLN A 99 0.90 -8.85 -6.24
N LYS A 100 2.10 -8.93 -5.63
CA LYS A 100 3.34 -9.25 -6.35
C LYS A 100 3.25 -10.58 -7.10
N LEU A 101 2.66 -11.61 -6.50
CA LEU A 101 2.48 -12.91 -7.17
C LEU A 101 1.57 -12.81 -8.39
N LEU A 102 0.50 -11.99 -8.31
CA LEU A 102 -0.38 -11.73 -9.44
C LEU A 102 0.35 -10.99 -10.57
N LEU A 103 1.21 -10.03 -10.22
CA LEU A 103 2.02 -9.29 -11.20
C LEU A 103 3.02 -10.22 -11.89
N VAL A 104 3.73 -11.06 -11.13
CA VAL A 104 4.64 -12.09 -11.68
C VAL A 104 3.89 -13.03 -12.62
N LEU A 105 2.67 -13.45 -12.28
CA LEU A 105 1.84 -14.31 -13.13
C LEU A 105 1.46 -13.60 -14.45
N SER A 106 1.11 -12.31 -14.37
CA SER A 106 0.76 -11.50 -15.55
C SER A 106 1.94 -11.25 -16.51
N ALA A 107 3.18 -11.34 -16.02
CA ALA A 107 4.40 -11.17 -16.79
C ALA A 107 4.95 -12.47 -17.39
N LYS A 108 4.29 -13.62 -17.17
CA LYS A 108 4.76 -14.91 -17.70
C LYS A 108 4.70 -14.94 -19.23
N ILE A 109 5.74 -15.55 -19.83
CA ILE A 109 5.86 -15.75 -21.28
C ILE A 109 4.65 -16.46 -21.90
N PHE A 110 4.02 -17.38 -21.17
CA PHE A 110 2.81 -18.07 -21.63
C PHE A 110 1.67 -17.09 -21.94
N LEU A 111 1.45 -16.09 -21.07
CA LEU A 111 0.38 -15.11 -21.27
C LEU A 111 0.71 -14.16 -22.44
N GLN A 112 1.99 -13.77 -22.59
CA GLN A 112 2.47 -12.97 -23.71
C GLN A 112 2.30 -13.73 -25.04
N ALA A 113 2.68 -15.01 -25.09
CA ALA A 113 2.53 -15.85 -26.27
C ALA A 113 1.05 -16.08 -26.62
N ALA A 114 0.19 -16.32 -25.63
CA ALA A 114 -1.25 -16.47 -25.83
C ALA A 114 -1.90 -15.18 -26.39
N LEU A 115 -1.50 -14.02 -25.87
CA LEU A 115 -1.93 -12.72 -26.40
C LEU A 115 -1.44 -12.51 -27.84
N ALA A 116 -0.17 -12.79 -28.13
CA ALA A 116 0.39 -12.66 -29.47
C ALA A 116 -0.31 -13.57 -30.48
N LEU A 117 -0.59 -14.82 -30.10
CA LEU A 117 -1.34 -15.78 -30.92
C LEU A 117 -2.78 -15.28 -31.17
N SER A 118 -3.44 -14.74 -30.14
CA SER A 118 -4.80 -14.19 -30.27
C SER A 118 -4.84 -12.96 -31.19
N ILE A 119 -3.84 -12.09 -31.12
CA ILE A 119 -3.67 -10.96 -32.05
C ILE A 119 -3.45 -11.47 -33.47
N GLY A 120 -2.54 -12.43 -33.67
CA GLY A 120 -2.27 -13.03 -34.98
C GLY A 120 -3.51 -13.65 -35.61
N ALA A 121 -4.25 -14.47 -34.85
CA ALA A 121 -5.51 -15.07 -35.28
C ALA A 121 -6.54 -14.02 -35.70
N SER A 122 -6.65 -12.94 -34.92
CA SER A 122 -7.57 -11.82 -35.20
C SER A 122 -7.21 -11.06 -36.49
N ILE A 123 -5.92 -10.86 -36.77
CA ILE A 123 -5.44 -10.25 -38.02
C ILE A 123 -5.72 -11.18 -39.20
N VAL A 124 -5.42 -12.47 -39.09
CA VAL A 124 -5.65 -13.46 -40.15
C VAL A 124 -7.13 -13.51 -40.55
N LEU A 125 -8.05 -13.58 -39.57
CA LEU A 125 -9.49 -13.59 -39.80
C LEU A 125 -10.01 -12.29 -40.45
N LEU A 126 -9.32 -11.16 -40.23
CA LEU A 126 -9.70 -9.85 -40.76
C LEU A 126 -9.35 -9.67 -42.24
N TRP A 127 -8.27 -10.30 -42.70
CA TRP A 127 -7.72 -10.17 -44.05
C TRP A 127 -8.03 -11.37 -44.97
N MET A 128 -8.13 -12.60 -44.46
CA MET A 128 -8.39 -13.78 -45.29
C MET A 128 -9.87 -13.97 -45.59
N LYS A 129 -10.31 -13.55 -46.80
CA LYS A 129 -11.71 -13.69 -47.27
C LYS A 129 -12.27 -15.12 -47.17
N LYS A 130 -11.41 -16.14 -47.34
CA LYS A 130 -11.80 -17.57 -47.32
C LYS A 130 -12.19 -18.09 -45.92
N VAL A 131 -11.78 -17.39 -44.86
CA VAL A 131 -11.98 -17.77 -43.44
C VAL A 131 -12.82 -16.74 -42.69
N GLN A 132 -13.38 -15.78 -43.41
CA GLN A 132 -14.08 -14.62 -42.87
C GLN A 132 -15.48 -15.01 -42.38
N ASN A 133 -15.55 -15.74 -41.27
CA ASN A 133 -16.78 -16.00 -40.55
C ASN A 133 -16.90 -15.01 -39.38
N TYR A 134 -17.96 -14.19 -39.41
CA TYR A 134 -18.21 -13.13 -38.45
C TYR A 134 -18.30 -13.63 -37.01
N SER A 135 -18.93 -14.80 -36.80
CA SER A 135 -19.04 -15.42 -35.48
C SER A 135 -17.67 -15.81 -34.92
N PHE A 136 -16.77 -16.35 -35.75
CA PHE A 136 -15.41 -16.69 -35.35
C PHE A 136 -14.54 -15.44 -35.10
N PHE A 137 -14.71 -14.39 -35.90
CA PHE A 137 -14.01 -13.12 -35.69
C PHE A 137 -14.36 -12.50 -34.33
N LEU A 138 -15.65 -12.46 -33.97
CA LEU A 138 -16.08 -11.92 -32.68
C LEU A 138 -15.70 -12.81 -31.50
N PHE A 139 -15.70 -14.13 -31.68
CA PHE A 139 -15.14 -15.04 -30.69
C PHE A 139 -13.63 -14.77 -30.47
N SER A 140 -12.86 -14.60 -31.55
CA SER A 140 -11.44 -14.24 -31.50
C SER A 140 -11.21 -12.92 -30.77
N MET A 141 -12.03 -11.89 -31.05
CA MET A 141 -11.93 -10.59 -30.37
C MET A 141 -12.26 -10.68 -28.87
N ARG A 142 -13.22 -11.52 -28.47
CA ARG A 142 -13.50 -11.74 -27.04
C ARG A 142 -12.31 -12.38 -26.33
N ILE A 143 -11.73 -13.42 -26.91
CA ILE A 143 -10.52 -14.06 -26.36
C ILE A 143 -9.38 -13.05 -26.25
N LEU A 144 -9.18 -12.23 -27.29
CA LEU A 144 -8.18 -11.17 -27.31
C LEU A 144 -8.38 -10.19 -26.16
N LEU A 145 -9.60 -9.69 -25.97
CA LEU A 145 -9.92 -8.76 -24.88
C LEU A 145 -9.70 -9.39 -23.51
N LEU A 146 -10.02 -10.68 -23.32
CA LEU A 146 -9.74 -11.39 -22.07
C LEU A 146 -8.23 -11.47 -21.80
N PHE A 147 -7.43 -11.82 -22.80
CA PHE A 147 -5.97 -11.82 -22.64
C PHE A 147 -5.40 -10.43 -22.40
N LEU A 148 -5.96 -9.38 -23.01
CA LEU A 148 -5.57 -8.00 -22.71
C LEU A 148 -5.86 -7.62 -21.27
N ILE A 149 -7.06 -7.95 -20.76
CA ILE A 149 -7.41 -7.68 -19.37
C ILE A 149 -6.48 -8.44 -18.42
N LEU A 150 -6.19 -9.72 -18.70
CA LEU A 150 -5.29 -10.51 -17.87
C LEU A 150 -3.85 -9.98 -17.91
N ARG A 151 -3.37 -9.52 -19.08
CA ARG A 151 -2.01 -9.03 -19.27
C ARG A 151 -1.80 -7.65 -18.67
N PHE A 152 -2.66 -6.71 -19.03
CA PHE A 152 -2.53 -5.30 -18.69
C PHE A 152 -3.28 -4.91 -17.42
N GLY A 153 -4.15 -5.77 -16.89
CA GLY A 153 -4.92 -5.46 -15.68
C GLY A 153 -4.04 -5.18 -14.48
N ALA A 154 -3.14 -6.10 -14.12
CA ALA A 154 -2.23 -5.92 -12.99
C ALA A 154 -1.30 -4.71 -13.17
N ILE A 155 -0.82 -4.48 -14.39
CA ILE A 155 0.01 -3.33 -14.74
C ILE A 155 -0.78 -2.03 -14.52
N LEU A 156 -1.97 -1.93 -15.12
CA LEU A 156 -2.85 -0.77 -14.99
C LEU A 156 -3.19 -0.49 -13.52
N PHE A 157 -3.44 -1.53 -12.73
CA PHE A 157 -3.68 -1.41 -11.31
C PHE A 157 -2.51 -0.76 -10.59
N VAL A 158 -1.28 -1.26 -10.79
CA VAL A 158 -0.10 -0.72 -10.11
C VAL A 158 0.13 0.74 -10.48
N TYR A 159 0.09 1.09 -11.77
CA TYR A 159 0.25 2.48 -12.19
C TYR A 159 -0.86 3.39 -11.64
N SER A 160 -2.11 2.93 -11.63
CA SER A 160 -3.23 3.71 -11.10
C SER A 160 -3.13 3.89 -9.58
N SER A 161 -2.72 2.85 -8.87
CA SER A 161 -2.52 2.87 -7.42
C SER A 161 -1.39 3.82 -7.02
N GLU A 162 -0.27 3.77 -7.74
CA GLU A 162 0.87 4.66 -7.52
C GLU A 162 0.54 6.12 -7.85
N TYR A 163 -0.17 6.35 -8.95
CA TYR A 163 -0.64 7.70 -9.29
C TYR A 163 -1.53 8.28 -8.18
N PHE A 164 -2.44 7.47 -7.63
CA PHE A 164 -3.29 7.88 -6.51
C PHE A 164 -2.47 8.15 -5.25
N TYR A 165 -1.48 7.30 -4.96
CA TYR A 165 -0.58 7.49 -3.82
C TYR A 165 0.16 8.84 -3.91
N ASN A 166 0.85 9.12 -5.02
CA ASN A 166 1.62 10.36 -5.20
C ASN A 166 0.74 11.61 -5.18
N SER A 167 -0.49 11.50 -5.70
CA SER A 167 -1.40 12.66 -5.77
C SER A 167 -2.09 12.98 -4.44
N VAL A 168 -2.34 11.97 -3.59
CA VAL A 168 -3.25 12.11 -2.44
C VAL A 168 -2.61 11.68 -1.12
N LEU A 169 -1.83 10.60 -1.10
CA LEU A 169 -1.41 9.92 0.13
C LEU A 169 0.03 10.24 0.54
N GLU A 170 0.92 10.54 -0.41
CA GLU A 170 2.36 10.69 -0.19
C GLU A 170 2.68 11.74 0.88
N THR A 171 2.11 12.94 0.76
CA THR A 171 2.37 14.05 1.70
C THR A 171 1.99 13.66 3.14
N GLU A 172 0.85 12.99 3.30
CA GLU A 172 0.38 12.57 4.62
C GLU A 172 1.20 11.37 5.15
N PHE A 173 1.61 10.45 4.29
CA PHE A 173 2.51 9.35 4.66
C PHE A 173 3.85 9.86 5.17
N VAL A 174 4.52 10.73 4.42
CA VAL A 174 5.84 11.27 4.77
C VAL A 174 5.76 12.09 6.07
N SER A 175 4.79 13.00 6.17
CA SER A 175 4.63 13.81 7.38
C SER A 175 4.30 12.97 8.62
N SER A 176 3.46 11.94 8.49
CA SER A 176 3.12 11.04 9.59
C SER A 176 4.31 10.21 10.04
N SER A 177 5.09 9.69 9.09
CA SER A 177 6.26 8.86 9.36
C SER A 177 7.33 9.63 10.12
N ILE A 178 7.59 10.89 9.73
CA ILE A 178 8.54 11.78 10.42
C ILE A 178 8.08 12.05 11.87
N VAL A 179 6.80 12.31 12.11
CA VAL A 179 6.29 12.55 13.47
C VAL A 179 6.45 11.31 14.35
N ILE A 180 6.12 10.14 13.80
CA ILE A 180 6.25 8.84 14.48
C ILE A 180 7.72 8.53 14.81
N GLU A 181 8.62 8.78 13.86
CA GLU A 181 10.06 8.60 14.05
C GLU A 181 10.62 9.52 15.11
N LYS A 182 10.27 10.81 15.09
CA LYS A 182 10.67 11.76 16.14
C LYS A 182 10.14 11.37 17.53
N THR A 183 8.89 10.89 17.61
CA THR A 183 8.34 10.40 18.88
C THR A 183 9.09 9.17 19.37
N LYS A 184 9.49 8.28 18.45
CA LYS A 184 10.34 7.13 18.77
C LYS A 184 11.69 7.56 19.34
N GLU A 185 12.39 8.47 18.66
CA GLU A 185 13.68 9.02 19.11
C GLU A 185 13.57 9.65 20.50
N ARG A 186 12.52 10.44 20.73
CA ARG A 186 12.26 11.08 22.02
C ARG A 186 12.04 10.06 23.15
N LEU A 187 11.32 8.97 22.88
CA LEU A 187 11.15 7.89 23.85
C LEU A 187 12.47 7.16 24.12
N GLN A 188 13.33 6.98 23.12
CA GLN A 188 14.68 6.40 23.30
C GLN A 188 15.56 7.29 24.17
N GLU A 189 15.56 8.60 23.93
CA GLU A 189 16.32 9.56 24.74
C GLU A 189 15.87 9.54 26.20
N MET A 190 14.56 9.47 26.46
CA MET A 190 14.02 9.38 27.81
C MET A 190 14.43 8.07 28.50
N GLU A 191 14.37 6.94 27.79
CA GLU A 191 14.80 5.63 28.30
C GLU A 191 16.29 5.63 28.66
N ALA A 192 17.13 6.20 27.79
CA ALA A 192 18.57 6.33 28.02
C ALA A 192 18.89 7.24 29.22
N GLN A 193 18.21 8.38 29.35
CA GLN A 193 18.36 9.29 30.50
C GLN A 193 17.95 8.61 31.81
N ASN A 194 16.86 7.84 31.79
CA ASN A 194 16.40 7.11 32.97
C ASN A 194 17.40 6.03 33.41
N LYS A 195 17.96 5.24 32.47
CA LYS A 195 19.00 4.25 32.78
C LYS A 195 20.23 4.87 33.46
N GLN A 196 20.72 5.99 32.93
CA GLN A 196 21.86 6.72 33.51
C GLN A 196 21.57 7.20 34.94
N MET A 197 20.34 7.63 35.23
CA MET A 197 19.95 8.08 36.56
C MET A 197 19.87 6.94 37.58
N VAL A 198 19.41 5.76 37.16
CA VAL A 198 19.35 4.55 38.01
C VAL A 198 20.75 4.02 38.32
N GLU A 199 21.66 3.99 37.35
CA GLU A 199 23.06 3.57 37.54
C GLU A 199 23.81 4.52 38.50
N SER A 200 23.64 5.83 38.33
CA SER A 200 24.23 6.85 39.22
C SER A 200 23.70 6.77 40.66
N LYS A 201 22.42 6.40 40.87
CA LYS A 201 21.84 6.17 42.21
C LYS A 201 22.47 4.95 42.92
N LYS A 202 22.92 3.93 42.17
CA LYS A 202 23.48 2.70 42.74
C LYS A 202 24.90 2.88 43.30
N GLU A 203 25.69 3.81 42.75
CA GLU A 203 27.06 4.11 43.22
C GLU A 203 27.10 5.07 44.43
N SER A 204 26.09 5.93 44.61
CA SER A 204 26.15 7.09 45.53
C SER A 204 25.72 6.80 46.99
N GLY A 205 25.76 5.53 47.42
CA GLY A 205 24.86 4.93 48.41
C GLY A 205 24.71 5.51 49.83
N LEU A 206 25.55 6.42 50.38
CA LEU A 206 25.37 6.83 51.80
C LEU A 206 25.67 8.29 52.19
N PHE A 207 26.38 9.11 51.40
CA PHE A 207 26.76 10.49 51.82
C PHE A 207 25.95 11.62 51.15
N GLY A 208 25.03 11.30 50.23
CA GLY A 208 24.36 12.27 49.33
C GLY A 208 22.93 12.69 49.68
N SER A 209 22.33 12.17 50.76
CA SER A 209 20.87 12.24 51.01
C SER A 209 20.30 13.64 51.27
N MET A 210 21.15 14.63 51.57
CA MET A 210 20.73 16.03 51.83
C MET A 210 20.85 16.91 50.58
N SER A 211 21.89 16.74 49.77
CA SER A 211 22.05 17.43 48.47
C SER A 211 21.11 16.84 47.40
N SER A 212 20.79 15.54 47.52
CA SER A 212 19.87 14.84 46.62
C SER A 212 18.44 15.35 46.72
N LYS A 213 17.96 15.79 47.90
CA LYS A 213 16.59 16.31 48.07
C LYS A 213 16.39 17.66 47.38
N TYR A 214 17.40 18.52 47.37
CA TYR A 214 17.36 19.80 46.65
C TYR A 214 17.39 19.57 45.13
N ASN A 215 18.28 18.68 44.66
CA ASN A 215 18.33 18.30 43.25
C ASN A 215 17.07 17.52 42.79
N GLU A 216 16.44 16.72 43.65
CA GLU A 216 15.16 16.04 43.35
C GLU A 216 14.00 17.04 43.19
N LEU A 217 13.95 18.11 43.96
CA LEU A 217 12.93 19.17 43.83
C LEU A 217 13.10 20.03 42.56
N VAL A 218 14.33 20.35 42.18
CA VAL A 218 14.60 21.07 40.91
C VAL A 218 14.37 20.15 39.71
N LYS A 219 14.69 18.86 39.82
CA LYS A 219 14.44 17.87 38.76
C LYS A 219 12.96 17.52 38.62
N SER A 220 12.18 17.43 39.69
CA SER A 220 10.75 17.11 39.61
C SER A 220 9.95 18.15 38.83
N LEU A 221 10.36 19.42 38.86
CA LEU A 221 9.79 20.51 38.05
C LEU A 221 10.17 20.43 36.56
N ASN A 222 11.29 19.79 36.22
CA ASN A 222 11.67 19.52 34.82
C ASN A 222 11.03 18.23 34.30
N ILE A 223 10.85 17.22 35.15
CA ILE A 223 10.21 15.95 34.81
C ILE A 223 8.74 16.15 34.43
N SER A 224 7.99 17.01 35.14
CA SER A 224 6.60 17.32 34.78
C SER A 224 6.49 17.96 33.39
N LYS A 225 7.36 18.93 33.05
CA LYS A 225 7.40 19.53 31.70
C LYS A 225 7.84 18.54 30.62
N GLN A 226 8.77 17.64 30.93
CA GLN A 226 9.18 16.57 30.02
C GLN A 226 8.05 15.57 29.76
N LEU A 227 7.27 15.24 30.80
CA LEU A 227 6.10 14.37 30.69
C LEU A 227 4.97 15.03 29.88
N GLU A 228 4.68 16.31 30.12
CA GLU A 228 3.66 17.05 29.37
C GLU A 228 4.02 17.14 27.87
N SER A 229 5.27 17.50 27.57
CA SER A 229 5.72 17.56 26.18
C SER A 229 5.90 16.18 25.53
N LEU A 230 6.08 15.11 26.31
CA LEU A 230 6.00 13.73 25.82
C LEU A 230 4.55 13.34 25.50
N GLN A 231 3.60 13.72 26.37
CA GLN A 231 2.17 13.50 26.16
C GLN A 231 1.71 14.17 24.86
N ASP A 232 2.12 15.42 24.60
CA ASP A 232 1.83 16.12 23.33
C ASP A 232 2.39 15.37 22.11
N SER A 233 3.62 14.82 22.24
CA SER A 233 4.29 14.07 21.18
C SER A 233 3.58 12.73 20.90
N ILE A 234 3.11 12.07 21.95
CA ILE A 234 2.32 10.84 21.89
C ILE A 234 0.96 11.12 21.28
N GLU A 235 0.28 12.19 21.67
CA GLU A 235 -1.02 12.55 21.12
C GLU A 235 -0.92 12.88 19.62
N ALA A 236 0.12 13.64 19.23
CA ALA A 236 0.43 13.90 17.83
C ALA A 236 0.74 12.61 17.05
N ALA A 237 1.56 11.72 17.61
CA ALA A 237 1.88 10.42 17.01
C ALA A 237 0.64 9.54 16.88
N SER A 238 -0.23 9.48 17.89
CA SER A 238 -1.50 8.74 17.86
C SER A 238 -2.38 9.17 16.69
N ARG A 239 -2.54 10.49 16.48
CA ARG A 239 -3.27 11.02 15.32
C ARG A 239 -2.63 10.59 13.99
N LYS A 240 -1.30 10.68 13.90
CA LYS A 240 -0.55 10.31 12.69
C LYS A 240 -0.52 8.80 12.42
N ILE A 241 -0.55 7.98 13.47
CA ILE A 241 -0.73 6.53 13.37
C ILE A 241 -2.08 6.19 12.75
N ILE A 242 -3.17 6.82 13.22
CA ILE A 242 -4.50 6.61 12.62
C ILE A 242 -4.48 7.00 11.14
N SER A 243 -3.84 8.13 10.81
CA SER A 243 -3.68 8.58 9.42
C SER A 243 -2.96 7.53 8.56
N LEU A 244 -1.84 6.97 9.04
CA LEU A 244 -1.12 5.89 8.36
C LEU A 244 -1.97 4.63 8.22
N ILE A 245 -2.70 4.22 9.26
CA ILE A 245 -3.63 3.09 9.19
C ILE A 245 -4.63 3.33 8.06
N THR A 246 -5.22 4.52 7.98
CA THR A 246 -6.17 4.89 6.92
C THR A 246 -5.51 4.82 5.54
N ILE A 247 -4.32 5.42 5.37
CA ILE A 247 -3.56 5.39 4.11
C ILE A 247 -3.36 3.95 3.63
N PHE A 248 -2.85 3.08 4.50
CA PHE A 248 -2.57 1.70 4.12
C PHE A 248 -3.83 0.87 3.92
N ILE A 249 -4.90 1.07 4.70
CA ILE A 249 -6.18 0.40 4.42
C ILE A 249 -6.69 0.80 3.02
N VAL A 250 -6.60 2.09 2.68
CA VAL A 250 -6.99 2.54 1.33
C VAL A 250 -6.12 1.86 0.27
N GLN A 251 -4.81 1.92 0.42
CA GLN A 251 -3.86 1.43 -0.59
C GLN A 251 -3.82 -0.10 -0.71
N SER A 252 -3.84 -0.84 0.41
CA SER A 252 -3.62 -2.29 0.44
C SER A 252 -4.89 -3.12 0.51
N LEU A 253 -6.06 -2.51 0.74
CA LEU A 253 -7.35 -3.21 0.81
C LEU A 253 -8.38 -2.59 -0.13
N ILE A 254 -8.70 -1.30 0.03
CA ILE A 254 -9.79 -0.67 -0.72
C ILE A 254 -9.46 -0.60 -2.21
N MET A 255 -8.26 -0.11 -2.57
CA MET A 255 -7.84 0.01 -3.97
C MET A 255 -7.77 -1.34 -4.69
N PRO A 256 -7.16 -2.41 -4.14
CA PRO A 256 -7.21 -3.74 -4.74
C PRO A 256 -8.63 -4.27 -4.92
N LEU A 257 -9.52 -4.09 -3.94
CA LEU A 257 -10.90 -4.56 -4.03
C LEU A 257 -11.70 -3.81 -5.09
N LEU A 258 -11.55 -2.48 -5.14
CA LEU A 258 -12.16 -1.64 -6.17
C LEU A 258 -11.66 -2.05 -7.57
N PHE A 259 -10.36 -2.29 -7.71
CA PHE A 259 -9.77 -2.77 -8.94
C PHE A 259 -10.30 -4.15 -9.33
N LEU A 260 -10.38 -5.10 -8.39
CA LEU A 260 -10.92 -6.43 -8.64
C LEU A 260 -12.38 -6.36 -9.12
N TRP A 261 -13.18 -5.48 -8.50
CA TRP A 261 -14.55 -5.23 -8.93
C TRP A 261 -14.63 -4.66 -10.35
N LEU A 262 -13.77 -3.68 -10.70
CA LEU A 262 -13.66 -3.15 -12.06
C LEU A 262 -13.23 -4.21 -13.08
N LEU A 263 -12.28 -5.07 -12.71
CA LEU A 263 -11.79 -6.16 -13.56
C LEU A 263 -12.91 -7.16 -13.85
N ILE A 264 -13.64 -7.62 -12.82
CA ILE A 264 -14.78 -8.53 -12.98
C ILE A 264 -15.87 -7.88 -13.84
N THR A 265 -16.14 -6.60 -13.61
CA THR A 265 -17.12 -5.84 -14.41
C THR A 265 -16.71 -5.76 -15.87
N SER A 266 -15.43 -5.51 -16.14
CA SER A 266 -14.87 -5.47 -17.51
C SER A 266 -14.97 -6.83 -18.20
N ILE A 267 -14.65 -7.93 -17.51
CA ILE A 267 -14.80 -9.29 -18.04
C ILE A 267 -16.27 -9.58 -18.34
N ARG A 268 -17.19 -9.26 -17.42
CA ARG A 268 -18.63 -9.45 -17.64
C ARG A 268 -19.13 -8.63 -18.83
N LEU A 269 -18.65 -7.40 -18.99
CA LEU A 269 -18.99 -6.58 -20.14
C LEU A 269 -18.54 -7.26 -21.44
N VAL A 270 -17.28 -7.72 -21.52
CA VAL A 270 -16.76 -8.44 -22.69
C VAL A 270 -17.59 -9.70 -23.03
N LEU A 271 -18.03 -10.44 -22.01
CA LEU A 271 -18.85 -11.65 -22.19
C LEU A 271 -20.32 -11.37 -22.52
N SER A 272 -20.88 -10.26 -22.02
CA SER A 272 -22.30 -9.91 -22.16
C SER A 272 -22.67 -9.19 -23.45
N VAL A 273 -21.68 -8.70 -24.22
CA VAL A 273 -21.89 -8.16 -25.57
C VAL A 273 -22.56 -9.23 -26.42
N LYS A 274 -23.91 -9.19 -26.51
CA LYS A 274 -24.70 -10.11 -27.34
C LYS A 274 -24.35 -9.84 -28.80
N LEU A 275 -23.96 -10.92 -29.45
CA LEU A 275 -23.85 -11.05 -30.90
C LEU A 275 -25.26 -10.90 -31.49
N ASP A 276 -25.73 -9.67 -31.70
CA ASP A 276 -26.94 -9.44 -32.51
C ASP A 276 -26.55 -9.66 -33.98
N ASN A 277 -26.43 -10.94 -34.35
CA ASN A 277 -25.95 -11.40 -35.65
C ASN A 277 -26.82 -10.87 -36.80
N ASP A 278 -28.10 -10.61 -36.56
CA ASP A 278 -29.04 -10.21 -37.60
C ASP A 278 -28.97 -8.71 -37.94
N LYS A 279 -28.80 -7.83 -36.94
CA LYS A 279 -28.75 -6.37 -37.18
C LYS A 279 -27.44 -5.90 -37.80
N ILE A 280 -26.33 -6.60 -37.52
CA ILE A 280 -25.01 -6.21 -38.06
C ILE A 280 -24.81 -6.79 -39.47
N ALA A 281 -25.32 -8.00 -39.75
CA ALA A 281 -25.35 -8.55 -41.10
C ALA A 281 -26.15 -7.67 -42.08
N LEU A 282 -27.30 -7.13 -41.65
CA LEU A 282 -28.11 -6.20 -42.45
C LEU A 282 -27.36 -4.89 -42.78
N ARG A 283 -26.59 -4.35 -41.83
CA ARG A 283 -25.82 -3.11 -42.07
C ARG A 283 -24.60 -3.32 -42.95
N LEU A 284 -23.95 -4.48 -42.89
CA LEU A 284 -22.80 -4.79 -43.74
C LEU A 284 -23.21 -5.16 -45.17
N ASN A 285 -24.35 -5.85 -45.35
CA ASN A 285 -24.85 -6.20 -46.69
C ASN A 285 -25.31 -4.95 -47.46
N ASN A 286 -25.98 -4.00 -46.80
CA ASN A 286 -26.34 -2.72 -47.43
C ASN A 286 -25.14 -1.85 -47.81
N THR A 287 -23.99 -2.02 -47.15
CA THR A 287 -22.74 -1.31 -47.53
C THR A 287 -21.93 -2.01 -48.61
N LEU A 288 -22.21 -3.28 -48.90
CA LEU A 288 -21.51 -4.08 -49.92
C LEU A 288 -22.33 -4.32 -51.19
N GLY A 289 -23.67 -4.24 -51.10
CA GLY A 289 -24.59 -4.38 -52.24
C GLY A 289 -24.93 -3.08 -52.98
N GLY A 290 -24.38 -1.93 -52.56
CA GLY A 290 -24.66 -0.63 -53.18
C GLY A 290 -23.69 -0.21 -54.30
N VAL A 291 -22.96 -1.15 -54.93
CA VAL A 291 -21.99 -0.87 -56.01
C VAL A 291 -22.39 -1.52 -57.34
N GLU A 292 -23.61 -2.06 -57.45
CA GLU A 292 -24.19 -2.48 -58.74
C GLU A 292 -25.40 -1.60 -59.06
N GLU A 293 -25.12 -0.40 -59.58
CA GLU A 293 -25.92 0.27 -60.62
C GLU A 293 -25.03 1.28 -61.37
#